data_AF-A0AAW5YVI4-F1
#
_entry.id   AF-A0AAW5YVI4-F1
#
_cell.length_a   1.000
_cell.length_b   1.000
_cell.length_c   1.000
_cell.angle_alpha   90.00
_cell.angle_beta   90.00
_cell.angle_gamma   90.00
#
_symmetry.space_group_name_H-M   'P 1'
#
loop_
_entity.id
_entity.type
_entity.pdbx_description
1 polymer ?
#
loop_
_entity_poly.entity_id
_entity_poly.type
_entity_poly.pdbx_seq_one_letter_code
_entity_poly.pdbx_strand_id
1 'polypeptide(L)'
;MSHLELQPGFDFQKAGKDVLEIEREGLAQLDQYINQDFSLACEKMFYCAGKVVVMGMGKSGHIGRKMAATFASTGTSSFFVH
;
A
#
# COMPACT_ATOMS: atom_id res chain seq x y z
N MET A 1 30.24 -6.49 4.67
CA MET A 1 29.89 -5.60 3.56
C MET A 1 30.02 -6.43 2.29
N SER A 2 28.91 -6.86 1.70
CA SER A 2 28.97 -7.57 0.42
C SER A 2 29.41 -6.56 -0.64
N HIS A 3 30.61 -6.70 -1.16
CA HIS A 3 31.05 -5.99 -2.36
C HIS A 3 30.25 -6.54 -3.54
N LEU A 4 29.06 -5.97 -3.76
CA LEU A 4 28.31 -6.16 -4.99
C LEU A 4 28.98 -5.28 -6.05
N GLU A 5 29.92 -5.87 -6.78
CA GLU A 5 30.47 -5.22 -7.97
C GLU A 5 29.39 -5.16 -9.04
N LEU A 6 29.21 -3.97 -9.61
CA LEU A 6 28.28 -3.79 -10.71
C LEU A 6 28.80 -4.57 -11.92
N GLN A 7 27.96 -5.47 -12.43
CA GLN A 7 28.28 -6.20 -13.66
C GLN A 7 28.54 -5.18 -14.80
N PRO A 8 29.64 -5.31 -15.56
CA PRO A 8 29.89 -4.45 -16.71
C PRO A 8 28.69 -4.46 -17.66
N GLY A 9 28.15 -3.28 -17.97
CA GLY A 9 26.98 -3.12 -18.84
C GLY A 9 25.61 -3.20 -18.14
N PHE A 10 25.55 -3.17 -16.80
CA PHE A 10 24.28 -3.12 -16.08
C PHE A 10 23.51 -1.81 -16.37
N ASP A 11 22.33 -1.93 -16.96
CA ASP A 11 21.44 -0.80 -17.24
C ASP A 11 20.44 -0.59 -16.09
N PHE A 12 20.77 0.34 -15.20
CA PHE A 12 19.90 0.75 -14.08
C PHE A 12 18.55 1.30 -14.53
N GLN A 13 18.49 1.97 -15.69
CA GLN A 13 17.23 2.51 -16.19
C GLN A 13 16.33 1.39 -16.66
N LYS A 14 16.88 0.40 -17.35
CA LYS A 14 16.14 -0.81 -17.74
C LYS A 14 15.63 -1.55 -16.49
N ALA A 15 16.49 -1.79 -15.50
CA ALA A 15 16.07 -2.44 -14.26
C ALA A 15 14.96 -1.68 -13.52
N GLY A 16 15.06 -0.35 -13.42
CA GLY A 16 14.02 0.47 -12.81
C GLY A 16 12.70 0.47 -13.60
N LYS A 17 12.77 0.50 -14.94
CA LYS A 17 11.60 0.39 -15.82
C LYS A 17 10.92 -0.97 -15.71
N ASP A 18 11.70 -2.04 -15.55
CA ASP A 18 11.16 -3.40 -15.41
C ASP A 18 10.39 -3.56 -14.10
N VAL A 19 10.90 -3.02 -12.98
CA VAL A 19 10.16 -2.99 -11.70
C VAL A 19 8.88 -2.16 -11.83
N LEU A 20 8.96 -0.98 -12.44
CA LEU A 20 7.78 -0.13 -12.65
C LEU A 20 6.72 -0.83 -13.50
N GLU A 21 7.11 -1.55 -14.54
CA GLU A 21 6.16 -2.28 -15.40
C GLU A 21 5.47 -3.41 -14.61
N ILE A 22 6.22 -4.19 -13.83
CA ILE A 22 5.65 -5.23 -12.95
C ILE A 22 4.63 -4.64 -11.98
N GLU A 23 4.93 -3.50 -11.37
CA GLU A 23 3.99 -2.84 -10.46
C GLU A 23 2.73 -2.32 -11.19
N ARG A 24 2.89 -1.76 -12.40
CA ARG A 24 1.75 -1.32 -13.22
C ARG A 24 0.83 -2.47 -13.59
N GLU A 25 1.39 -3.59 -14.03
CA GLU A 25 0.62 -4.81 -14.32
C GLU A 25 -0.09 -5.33 -13.06
N GLY A 26 0.59 -5.34 -11.92
CA GLY A 26 0.00 -5.70 -10.63
C GLY A 26 -1.16 -4.78 -10.24
N LEU A 27 -1.02 -3.46 -10.43
CA LEU A 27 -2.09 -2.49 -10.17
C LEU A 27 -3.28 -2.68 -11.12
N ALA A 28 -3.04 -2.98 -12.39
CA ALA A 28 -4.11 -3.24 -13.35
C ALA A 28 -4.99 -4.43 -12.94
N GLN A 29 -4.42 -5.44 -12.29
CA GLN A 29 -5.16 -6.58 -11.76
C GLN A 29 -6.02 -6.24 -10.54
N LEU A 30 -5.82 -5.09 -9.88
CA LEU A 30 -6.58 -4.72 -8.69
C LEU A 30 -8.01 -4.28 -8.97
N ASP A 31 -8.33 -3.91 -10.22
CA ASP A 31 -9.65 -3.44 -10.62
C ASP A 31 -10.78 -4.39 -10.18
N GLN A 32 -10.56 -5.70 -10.35
CA GLN A 32 -11.51 -6.74 -9.96
C GLN A 32 -11.82 -6.81 -8.44
N TYR A 33 -10.94 -6.27 -7.60
CA TYR A 33 -11.10 -6.28 -6.14
C TYR A 33 -11.84 -5.03 -5.62
N ILE A 34 -12.06 -4.02 -6.46
CA ILE A 34 -12.97 -2.90 -6.16
C ILE A 34 -14.39 -3.35 -6.49
N ASN A 35 -14.88 -4.30 -5.69
CA ASN A 35 -16.18 -4.95 -5.87
C ASN A 35 -17.08 -4.73 -4.64
N GLN A 36 -18.10 -5.57 -4.45
CA GLN A 36 -19.06 -5.41 -3.36
C GLN A 36 -18.43 -5.46 -1.96
N ASP A 37 -17.35 -6.24 -1.77
CA ASP A 37 -16.65 -6.29 -0.49
C ASP A 37 -15.98 -4.95 -0.15
N PHE A 38 -15.45 -4.26 -1.17
CA PHE A 38 -14.92 -2.91 -1.03
C PHE A 38 -16.02 -1.93 -0.57
N SER A 39 -17.18 -1.94 -1.24
CA SER A 39 -18.32 -1.11 -0.84
C SER A 39 -18.76 -1.40 0.60
N LEU A 40 -18.85 -2.67 0.98
CA LEU A 40 -19.23 -3.08 2.34
C LEU A 40 -18.21 -2.57 3.38
N ALA A 41 -16.91 -2.65 3.09
CA ALA A 41 -15.88 -2.11 3.98
C ALA A 41 -16.01 -0.59 4.15
N CYS A 42 -16.25 0.14 3.06
CA CYS A 42 -16.49 1.59 3.10
C CYS A 42 -17.71 1.94 3.96
N GLU A 43 -18.83 1.24 3.83
CA GLU A 43 -20.03 1.47 4.64
C GLU A 43 -19.77 1.23 6.13
N LYS A 44 -19.06 0.14 6.48
CA LYS A 44 -18.70 -0.15 7.88
C LYS A 44 -17.82 0.94 8.48
N MET A 45 -16.85 1.45 7.72
CA MET A 45 -16.02 2.56 8.15
C MET A 45 -16.81 3.86 8.27
N PHE A 46 -17.72 4.14 7.33
CA PHE A 46 -18.54 5.35 7.32
C PHE A 46 -19.42 5.47 8.56
N TYR A 47 -20.05 4.37 8.99
CA TYR A 47 -20.87 4.34 10.21
C TYR A 47 -20.07 4.10 11.50
N CYS A 48 -18.73 4.10 11.45
CA CYS A 48 -17.91 3.91 12.63
C CYS A 48 -17.98 5.16 13.54
N ALA A 49 -18.70 5.06 14.66
CA ALA A 49 -18.77 6.13 15.67
C ALA A 49 -17.46 6.28 16.50
N GLY A 50 -16.56 5.31 16.39
CA GLY A 50 -15.30 5.26 17.14
C GLY A 50 -14.11 5.70 16.28
N LYS A 51 -13.11 4.82 16.18
CA LYS A 51 -11.93 5.03 15.34
C LYS A 51 -11.65 3.79 14.52
N VAL A 52 -11.20 3.98 13.28
CA VAL A 52 -10.67 2.90 12.46
C VAL A 52 -9.23 2.61 12.91
N VAL A 53 -9.01 1.45 13.51
CA VAL A 53 -7.67 0.99 13.92
C VAL A 53 -7.07 0.17 12.78
N VAL A 54 -5.95 0.64 12.23
CA VAL A 54 -5.15 -0.11 11.24
C VAL A 54 -3.99 -0.79 11.97
N MET A 55 -3.69 -2.05 11.68
CA MET A 55 -2.59 -2.77 12.33
C MET A 55 -1.80 -3.61 11.33
N GLY A 56 -0.54 -3.91 11.64
CA GLY A 56 0.29 -4.77 10.80
C GLY A 56 1.79 -4.71 11.09
N MET A 57 2.51 -5.70 10.58
CA MET A 57 3.94 -5.88 10.81
C MET A 57 4.77 -5.64 9.54
N GLY A 58 6.05 -5.29 9.69
CA GLY A 58 6.99 -5.12 8.59
C GLY A 58 6.55 -4.08 7.55
N LYS A 59 6.77 -4.38 6.25
CA LYS A 59 6.39 -3.49 5.13
C LYS A 59 4.90 -3.14 5.15
N SER A 60 4.03 -4.10 5.44
CA SER A 60 2.58 -3.88 5.55
C SER A 60 2.24 -2.92 6.68
N GLY A 61 2.98 -2.96 7.80
CA GLY A 61 2.83 -1.99 8.89
C GLY A 61 3.19 -0.56 8.47
N HIS A 62 4.23 -0.37 7.64
CA HIS A 62 4.57 0.95 7.10
C HIS A 62 3.47 1.52 6.21
N ILE A 63 2.89 0.71 5.33
CA ILE A 63 1.76 1.12 4.47
C ILE A 63 0.51 1.39 5.32
N GLY A 64 0.19 0.52 6.28
CA GLY A 64 -0.94 0.68 7.19
C GLY A 64 -0.86 1.97 8.03
N ARG A 65 0.34 2.34 8.48
CA ARG A 65 0.59 3.62 9.15
C ARG A 65 0.28 4.82 8.25
N LYS A 66 0.71 4.79 6.97
CA LYS A 66 0.37 5.84 6.00
C LYS A 66 -1.14 5.88 5.73
N MET A 67 -1.78 4.72 5.64
CA MET A 67 -3.23 4.59 5.42
C MET A 67 -4.02 5.24 6.56
N ALA A 68 -3.69 4.93 7.83
CA ALA A 68 -4.33 5.54 8.99
C ALA A 68 -4.16 7.06 9.01
N ALA A 69 -2.96 7.57 8.69
CA ALA A 69 -2.72 9.01 8.58
C ALA A 69 -3.56 9.67 7.47
N THR A 70 -3.74 8.97 6.34
CA THR A 70 -4.58 9.44 5.22
C THR A 70 -6.05 9.49 5.64
N PHE A 71 -6.56 8.44 6.28
CA PHE A 71 -7.93 8.44 6.79
C PHE A 71 -8.18 9.58 7.76
N ALA A 72 -7.27 9.78 8.72
CA ALA A 72 -7.40 10.85 9.70
C ALA A 72 -7.41 12.25 9.04
N SER A 73 -6.59 12.47 8.00
CA SER A 73 -6.56 13.75 7.29
C SER A 73 -7.74 13.97 6.32
N THR A 74 -8.42 12.91 5.89
CA THR A 74 -9.62 12.99 5.02
C THR A 74 -10.93 12.87 5.78
N GLY A 75 -10.92 12.98 7.12
CA GLY A 75 -12.14 13.06 7.95
C GLY A 75 -12.57 11.77 8.63
N THR A 76 -11.89 10.64 8.38
CA THR A 76 -12.16 9.36 9.04
C THR A 76 -11.22 9.19 10.23
N SER A 77 -11.72 9.31 11.46
CA SER A 77 -10.85 9.20 12.66
C SER A 77 -10.15 7.84 12.71
N SER A 78 -8.82 7.82 12.63
CA SER A 78 -8.02 6.59 12.51
C SER A 78 -6.64 6.72 13.15
N PHE A 79 -6.08 5.59 13.61
CA PHE A 79 -4.69 5.48 14.07
C PHE A 79 -4.15 4.07 13.81
N PHE A 80 -2.82 3.93 13.93
CA PHE A 80 -2.12 2.67 13.66
C PHE A 80 -1.56 2.03 14.94
N VAL A 81 -1.66 0.71 15.04
CA VAL A 81 -1.07 -0.13 16.11
C VAL A 81 -0.12 -1.16 15.47
N HIS A 82 1.06 -1.33 16.06
CA HIS A 82 2.04 -2.33 15.62
C HIS A 82 1.60 -3.74 16.00
#